data_AF-A0A7C8P9R3-F1
#
_entry.id   AF-A0A7C8P9R3-F1
#
_cell.length_a   1.000
_cell.length_b   1.000
_cell.length_c   1.000
_cell.angle_alpha   90.00
_cell.angle_beta   90.00
_cell.angle_gamma   90.00
#
_symmetry.space_group_name_H-M   'P 1'
#
loop_
_entity.id
_entity.type
_entity.pdbx_description
1 polymer ?
#
loop_
_entity_poly.entity_id
_entity_poly.type
_entity_poly.pdbx_seq_one_letter_code
_entity_poly.pdbx_strand_id
1 'polypeptide(L)'
;MKSRPVHSVNGTLKGSGETLYCICKKPDTGKWMIGCDGCDDWFHGECVNVRPIEEDLVDQYFCPGCQEKNLGITTWKRKCRLPSCPRPAATAAEPPSKYCTPEHGVEFFKSKIPLADYAPSEVAALANAVNDAAGFRKLGDSVPAPSSPAARAKIENLLLSDFEKLRPQKEAINLQQSRLTARSKFINMAKDRQKRVADELRAEENQSSKGSKEICGFDMRLALDDEEFAEWCESEEGKAIFESGVISGREDLCIKKKCEKHKYWLRIAVEDMELEERLIAEGSTVLANEENGLRQRQNMKSLMEENQRLR
;
A
#
# COMPACT_ATOMS: atom_id res chain seq x y z
N MET A 1 18.33 28.23 -25.64
CA MET A 1 18.95 27.23 -26.54
C MET A 1 20.02 26.51 -25.71
N LYS A 2 19.75 25.30 -25.19
CA LYS A 2 20.60 24.60 -24.18
C LYS A 2 21.30 23.33 -24.71
N SER A 3 21.21 23.10 -26.02
CA SER A 3 21.66 21.89 -26.72
C SER A 3 22.26 22.29 -28.06
N ARG A 4 23.21 21.48 -28.56
CA ARG A 4 23.73 21.59 -29.92
C ARG A 4 23.26 20.39 -30.74
N PRO A 5 22.59 20.60 -31.89
CA PRO A 5 22.16 19.51 -32.75
C PRO A 5 23.37 18.80 -33.39
N VAL A 6 23.17 17.54 -33.77
CA VAL A 6 24.18 16.73 -34.46
C VAL A 6 24.46 17.36 -35.83
N HIS A 7 25.67 17.89 -36.02
CA HIS A 7 26.14 18.31 -37.33
C HIS A 7 26.83 17.14 -38.04
N SER A 8 26.41 16.82 -39.26
CA SER A 8 27.09 15.86 -40.13
C SER A 8 28.43 16.46 -40.57
N VAL A 9 29.51 16.11 -39.88
CA VAL A 9 30.87 16.48 -40.27
C VAL A 9 31.34 15.58 -41.41
N ASN A 10 31.10 16.01 -42.64
CA ASN A 10 31.90 15.54 -43.78
C ASN A 10 33.31 16.09 -43.63
N GLY A 11 34.27 15.19 -43.43
CA GLY A 11 35.61 15.50 -42.97
C GLY A 11 36.39 16.42 -43.90
N THR A 12 37.03 17.43 -43.31
CA THR A 12 38.36 17.87 -43.70
C THR A 12 39.01 18.55 -42.49
N LEU A 13 40.00 17.89 -41.90
CA LEU A 13 40.79 18.41 -40.78
C LEU A 13 41.69 19.56 -41.29
N LYS A 14 41.55 20.75 -40.70
CA LYS A 14 42.60 21.78 -40.70
C LYS A 14 42.62 22.45 -39.33
N GLY A 15 43.79 22.39 -38.69
CA GLY A 15 43.96 22.59 -37.26
C GLY A 15 43.83 24.03 -36.76
N SER A 16 43.33 24.12 -35.54
CA SER A 16 43.64 25.14 -34.53
C SER A 16 43.10 24.61 -33.20
N GLY A 17 43.95 24.49 -32.18
CA GLY A 17 43.68 23.98 -30.82
C GLY A 17 42.24 23.51 -30.54
N GLU A 18 42.01 22.20 -30.59
CA GLU A 18 40.70 21.63 -30.31
C GLU A 18 40.34 21.86 -28.83
N THR A 19 39.39 22.77 -28.57
CA THR A 19 38.85 22.98 -27.23
C THR A 19 38.27 21.68 -26.70
N LEU A 20 38.81 21.19 -25.59
CA LEU A 20 38.35 19.96 -24.93
C LEU A 20 37.15 20.29 -24.04
N TYR A 21 36.09 19.50 -24.15
CA TYR A 21 34.87 19.65 -23.37
C TYR A 21 34.60 18.39 -22.54
N CYS A 22 33.54 18.45 -21.73
CA CYS A 22 32.98 17.32 -21.00
C CYS A 22 33.93 16.72 -19.95
N ILE A 23 33.40 15.80 -19.14
CA ILE A 23 34.21 15.01 -18.19
C ILE A 23 35.20 14.06 -18.89
N CYS A 24 34.95 13.72 -20.16
CA CYS A 24 35.81 12.81 -20.92
C CYS A 24 37.01 13.50 -21.59
N LYS A 25 37.10 14.84 -21.52
CA LYS A 25 38.17 15.66 -22.09
C LYS A 25 38.44 15.35 -23.56
N LYS A 26 37.36 15.16 -24.32
CA LYS A 26 37.38 14.95 -25.77
C LYS A 26 36.83 16.20 -26.49
N PRO A 27 37.27 16.47 -27.72
CA PRO A 27 36.74 17.57 -28.52
C PRO A 27 35.27 17.31 -28.91
N ASP A 28 34.58 18.35 -29.37
CA ASP A 28 33.23 18.23 -29.95
C ASP A 28 33.32 17.44 -31.27
N THR A 29 32.92 16.18 -31.24
CA THR A 29 32.90 15.29 -32.42
C THR A 29 31.57 15.38 -33.18
N GLY A 30 30.75 16.40 -32.93
CA GLY A 30 29.39 16.54 -33.50
C GLY A 30 28.34 15.64 -32.84
N LYS A 31 28.67 15.00 -31.71
CA LYS A 31 27.71 14.24 -30.90
C LYS A 31 26.80 15.19 -30.14
N TRP A 32 25.61 14.72 -29.75
CA TRP A 32 24.69 15.54 -28.96
C TRP A 32 25.30 15.92 -27.59
N MET A 33 25.26 17.21 -27.26
CA MET A 33 25.79 17.77 -26.02
C MET A 33 24.78 18.68 -25.32
N ILE A 34 24.88 18.73 -24.00
CA ILE A 34 24.09 19.56 -23.09
C ILE A 34 25.00 20.51 -22.31
N GLY A 35 24.60 21.78 -22.20
CA GLY A 35 25.32 22.80 -21.43
C GLY A 35 24.92 22.81 -19.96
N CYS A 36 25.89 22.96 -19.04
CA CYS A 36 25.63 23.07 -17.61
C CYS A 36 25.28 24.50 -17.19
N ASP A 37 24.16 24.68 -16.50
CA ASP A 37 23.68 25.97 -15.98
C ASP A 37 24.50 26.51 -14.77
N GLY A 38 25.47 25.73 -14.26
CA GLY A 38 26.30 26.10 -13.11
C GLY A 38 27.75 26.48 -13.45
N CYS A 39 28.36 25.81 -14.44
CA CYS A 39 29.75 26.04 -14.83
C CYS A 39 29.95 26.42 -16.30
N ASP A 40 28.86 26.58 -17.05
CA ASP A 40 28.83 26.94 -18.48
C ASP A 40 29.66 26.03 -19.42
N ASP A 41 30.06 24.84 -18.94
CA ASP A 41 30.76 23.82 -19.72
C ASP A 41 29.78 22.87 -20.44
N TRP A 42 30.25 22.19 -21.49
CA TRP A 42 29.46 21.33 -22.36
C TRP A 42 29.75 19.85 -22.13
N PHE A 43 28.70 19.04 -22.07
CA PHE A 43 28.81 17.61 -21.75
C PHE A 43 28.13 16.75 -22.82
N HIS A 44 28.80 15.69 -23.27
CA HIS A 44 28.18 14.70 -24.15
C HIS A 44 27.07 13.97 -23.38
N GLY A 45 25.88 13.85 -23.97
CA GLY A 45 24.75 13.18 -23.33
C GLY A 45 25.07 11.76 -22.87
N GLU A 46 25.81 11.01 -23.68
CA GLU A 46 26.31 9.66 -23.34
C GLU A 46 27.20 9.66 -22.09
N CYS A 47 28.04 10.68 -21.90
CA CYS A 47 28.94 10.77 -20.75
C CYS A 47 28.20 11.13 -19.45
N VAL A 48 27.05 11.78 -19.55
CA VAL A 48 26.27 12.24 -18.37
C VAL A 48 24.91 11.58 -18.27
N ASN A 49 24.70 10.50 -19.03
CA ASN A 49 23.47 9.70 -19.08
C ASN A 49 22.19 10.51 -19.34
N VAL A 50 22.26 11.51 -20.23
CA VAL A 50 21.10 12.26 -20.73
C VAL A 50 20.93 11.93 -22.20
N ARG A 51 19.77 11.39 -22.58
CA ARG A 51 19.53 11.00 -23.97
C ARG A 51 19.04 12.19 -24.79
N PRO A 52 19.35 12.25 -26.10
CA PRO A 52 18.84 13.31 -26.97
C PRO A 52 17.30 13.44 -26.95
N ILE A 53 16.59 12.33 -26.80
CA ILE A 53 15.12 12.29 -26.72
C ILE A 53 14.56 12.99 -25.47
N GLU A 54 15.39 13.24 -24.46
CA GLU A 54 15.02 13.88 -23.19
C GLU A 54 15.38 15.37 -23.17
N GLU A 55 15.96 15.91 -24.25
CA GLU A 55 16.38 17.31 -24.37
C GLU A 55 15.28 18.28 -23.95
N ASP A 56 14.07 18.10 -24.48
CA ASP A 56 12.93 18.98 -24.19
C ASP A 56 12.41 18.83 -22.75
N LEU A 57 12.73 17.72 -22.08
CA LEU A 57 12.36 17.43 -20.69
C LEU A 57 13.33 18.06 -19.69
N VAL A 58 14.58 18.33 -20.06
CA VAL A 58 15.51 18.99 -19.15
C VAL A 58 15.08 20.45 -18.96
N ASP A 59 14.89 20.85 -17.71
CA ASP A 59 14.56 22.23 -17.36
C ASP A 59 15.84 23.01 -17.04
N GLN A 60 16.57 22.57 -16.02
CA GLN A 60 17.93 23.02 -15.71
C GLN A 60 18.87 21.83 -15.60
N TYR A 61 20.06 21.93 -16.19
CA TYR A 61 21.08 20.89 -16.16
C TYR A 61 22.28 21.32 -15.31
N PHE A 62 22.58 20.53 -14.28
CA PHE A 62 23.80 20.67 -13.50
C PHE A 62 24.64 19.40 -13.65
N CYS A 63 25.89 19.57 -14.09
CA CYS A 63 26.82 18.45 -14.25
C CYS A 63 27.18 17.84 -12.88
N PRO A 64 27.69 16.58 -12.84
CA PRO A 64 28.01 15.92 -11.58
C PRO A 64 28.92 16.75 -10.66
N GLY A 65 29.93 17.42 -11.22
CA GLY A 65 30.83 18.28 -10.44
C GLY A 65 30.16 19.53 -9.86
N CYS A 66 29.13 20.07 -10.52
CA CYS A 66 28.34 21.18 -9.97
C CYS A 66 27.38 20.71 -8.88
N GLN A 67 26.80 19.53 -9.04
CA GLN A 67 25.92 18.93 -8.03
C GLN A 67 26.70 18.58 -6.74
N GLU A 68 27.89 17.99 -6.86
CA GLU A 68 28.78 17.70 -5.71
C GLU A 68 29.18 18.96 -4.95
N LYS A 69 29.34 20.10 -5.66
CA LYS A 69 29.68 21.39 -5.07
C LYS A 69 28.47 22.18 -4.56
N ASN A 70 27.27 21.59 -4.57
CA ASN A 70 26.01 22.24 -4.20
C ASN A 70 25.72 23.54 -4.99
N LEU A 71 26.16 23.64 -6.25
CA LEU A 71 25.87 24.79 -7.12
C LEU A 71 24.46 24.74 -7.73
N GLY A 72 23.78 23.60 -7.63
CA GLY A 72 22.42 23.38 -8.10
C GLY A 72 22.14 21.91 -8.38
N ILE A 73 20.89 21.57 -8.67
CA ILE A 73 20.45 20.22 -9.02
C ILE A 73 19.77 20.22 -10.39
N THR A 74 19.95 19.16 -11.15
CA THR A 74 19.27 19.01 -12.44
C THR A 74 17.77 18.86 -12.23
N THR A 75 16.97 19.76 -12.83
CA THR A 75 15.51 19.75 -12.78
C THR A 75 14.91 19.31 -14.11
N TRP A 76 13.73 18.70 -14.04
CA TRP A 76 13.05 18.10 -15.19
C TRP A 76 11.60 18.58 -15.30
N LYS A 77 11.17 18.88 -16.52
CA LYS A 77 9.77 19.14 -16.85
C LYS A 77 8.96 17.85 -16.73
N ARG A 78 7.68 17.99 -16.38
CA ARG A 78 6.76 16.84 -16.34
C ARG A 78 6.59 16.26 -17.74
N LYS A 79 6.88 14.97 -17.91
CA LYS A 79 6.70 14.24 -19.17
C LYS A 79 5.21 14.04 -19.50
N CYS A 80 4.88 14.05 -20.79
CA CYS A 80 3.58 13.62 -21.30
C CYS A 80 3.22 12.21 -20.80
N ARG A 81 1.99 12.04 -20.31
CA ARG A 81 1.55 10.75 -19.73
C ARG A 81 1.38 9.62 -20.75
N LEU A 82 1.28 9.94 -22.05
CA LEU A 82 1.30 8.93 -23.11
C LEU A 82 2.67 8.21 -23.10
N PRO A 83 2.75 6.88 -22.84
CA PRO A 83 4.02 6.18 -22.62
C PRO A 83 5.03 6.32 -23.76
N SER A 84 4.54 6.32 -25.00
CA SER A 84 5.33 6.46 -26.23
C SER A 84 5.84 7.88 -26.49
N CYS A 85 5.34 8.90 -25.76
CA CYS A 85 5.67 10.29 -26.01
C CYS A 85 6.74 10.80 -25.04
N PRO A 86 7.91 11.26 -25.52
CA PRO A 86 8.96 11.84 -24.69
C PRO A 86 8.81 13.34 -24.43
N ARG A 87 7.80 14.00 -25.01
CA ARG A 87 7.64 15.46 -24.93
C ARG A 87 7.18 15.92 -23.54
N PRO A 88 7.50 17.16 -23.12
CA PRO A 88 6.96 17.75 -21.90
C PRO A 88 5.44 17.94 -22.00
N ALA A 89 4.75 17.74 -20.88
CA ALA A 89 3.33 18.01 -20.75
C ALA A 89 3.06 19.53 -20.77
N ALA A 90 1.91 19.93 -21.33
CA ALA A 90 1.49 21.33 -21.39
C ALA A 90 0.97 21.83 -20.03
N THR A 91 1.87 21.85 -19.04
CA THR A 91 1.59 22.26 -17.66
C THR A 91 1.36 23.76 -17.51
N ALA A 92 1.83 24.56 -18.47
CA ALA A 92 1.61 26.01 -18.53
C ALA A 92 0.34 26.41 -19.32
N ALA A 93 -0.40 25.45 -19.87
CA ALA A 93 -1.69 25.74 -20.51
C ALA A 93 -2.76 26.02 -19.45
N GLU A 94 -3.83 26.73 -19.83
CA GLU A 94 -5.02 26.89 -19.00
C GLU A 94 -6.24 26.23 -19.66
N PRO A 95 -6.76 25.12 -19.09
CA PRO A 95 -6.29 24.43 -17.88
C PRO A 95 -5.00 23.62 -18.11
N PRO A 96 -4.21 23.36 -17.05
CA PRO A 96 -2.95 22.62 -17.16
C PRO A 96 -3.20 21.18 -17.61
N SER A 97 -2.41 20.71 -18.58
CA SER A 97 -2.56 19.37 -19.16
C SER A 97 -1.47 18.41 -18.68
N LYS A 98 -1.84 17.13 -18.56
CA LYS A 98 -0.92 16.01 -18.32
C LYS A 98 -0.30 15.46 -19.62
N TYR A 99 -0.69 16.03 -20.76
CA TYR A 99 -0.30 15.61 -22.10
C TYR A 99 0.34 16.78 -22.84
N CYS A 100 1.22 16.50 -23.80
CA CYS A 100 1.82 17.56 -24.62
C CYS A 100 0.82 18.18 -25.59
N THR A 101 -0.20 17.42 -26.03
CA THR A 101 -1.30 17.90 -26.87
C THR A 101 -2.62 17.22 -26.48
N PRO A 102 -3.79 17.79 -26.86
CA PRO A 102 -5.09 17.15 -26.62
C PRO A 102 -5.20 15.75 -27.24
N GLU A 103 -4.65 15.54 -28.43
CA GLU A 103 -4.72 14.27 -29.17
C GLU A 103 -4.01 13.15 -28.41
N HIS A 104 -2.87 13.45 -27.77
CA HIS A 104 -2.14 12.50 -26.92
C HIS A 104 -2.96 12.11 -25.68
N GLY A 105 -3.80 13.02 -25.18
CA GLY A 105 -4.75 12.71 -24.12
C GLY A 105 -5.81 11.71 -24.58
N VAL A 106 -6.39 11.94 -25.76
CA VAL A 106 -7.37 11.03 -26.37
C VAL A 106 -6.75 9.65 -26.63
N GLU A 107 -5.55 9.60 -27.20
CA GLU A 107 -4.85 8.35 -27.48
C GLU A 107 -4.55 7.56 -26.20
N PHE A 108 -4.08 8.24 -25.15
CA PHE A 108 -3.88 7.60 -23.85
C PHE A 108 -5.16 6.98 -23.33
N PHE A 109 -6.29 7.71 -23.34
CA PHE A 109 -7.56 7.16 -22.86
C PHE A 109 -8.08 6.02 -23.76
N LYS A 110 -7.91 6.11 -25.08
CA LYS A 110 -8.20 5.00 -26.00
C LYS A 110 -7.41 3.74 -25.64
N SER A 111 -6.14 3.88 -25.25
CA SER A 111 -5.32 2.74 -24.82
C SER A 111 -5.76 2.16 -23.47
N LYS A 112 -6.60 2.85 -22.70
CA LYS A 112 -7.13 2.38 -21.42
C LYS A 112 -8.50 1.72 -21.54
N ILE A 113 -9.30 2.06 -22.55
CA ILE A 113 -10.62 1.47 -22.76
C ILE A 113 -10.57 -0.07 -22.82
N PRO A 114 -9.65 -0.72 -23.56
CA PRO A 114 -9.57 -2.19 -23.59
C PRO A 114 -9.13 -2.84 -22.27
N LEU A 115 -8.56 -2.07 -21.35
CA LEU A 115 -8.17 -2.55 -20.03
C LEU A 115 -9.31 -2.43 -18.99
N ALA A 116 -10.43 -1.83 -19.37
CA ALA A 116 -11.60 -1.74 -18.50
C ALA A 116 -12.45 -3.01 -18.65
N ASP A 117 -13.01 -3.51 -17.55
CA ASP A 117 -13.95 -4.65 -17.55
C ASP A 117 -15.31 -4.32 -18.17
N TYR A 118 -15.48 -3.10 -18.69
CA TYR A 118 -16.70 -2.60 -19.31
C TYR A 118 -16.62 -2.69 -20.83
N ALA A 119 -17.72 -3.11 -21.45
CA ALA A 119 -17.82 -3.10 -22.90
C ALA A 119 -17.72 -1.65 -23.43
N PRO A 120 -17.15 -1.42 -24.63
CA PRO A 120 -17.07 -0.08 -25.22
C PRO A 120 -18.42 0.65 -25.31
N SER A 121 -19.52 -0.11 -25.50
CA SER A 121 -20.89 0.43 -25.49
C SER A 121 -21.35 0.90 -24.10
N GLU A 122 -20.95 0.22 -23.03
CA GLU A 122 -21.25 0.61 -21.65
C GLU A 122 -20.51 1.91 -21.29
N VAL A 123 -19.24 2.02 -21.68
CA VAL A 123 -18.44 3.26 -21.49
C VAL A 123 -19.03 4.42 -22.30
N ALA A 124 -19.46 4.16 -23.55
CA ALA A 124 -20.10 5.17 -24.38
C ALA A 124 -21.43 5.65 -23.79
N ALA A 125 -22.23 4.75 -23.23
CA ALA A 125 -23.49 5.11 -22.57
C ALA A 125 -23.25 6.04 -21.36
N LEU A 126 -22.23 5.76 -20.55
CA LEU A 126 -21.86 6.62 -19.41
C LEU A 126 -21.36 7.99 -19.86
N ALA A 127 -20.49 8.03 -20.88
CA ALA A 127 -19.95 9.29 -21.41
C ALA A 127 -21.03 10.16 -22.06
N ASN A 128 -21.99 9.56 -22.77
CA ASN A 128 -23.08 10.27 -23.42
C ASN A 128 -24.21 10.69 -22.46
N ALA A 129 -24.24 10.14 -21.23
CA ALA A 129 -25.21 10.55 -20.21
C ALA A 129 -24.90 11.92 -19.60
N VAL A 130 -23.73 12.51 -19.90
CA VAL A 130 -23.28 13.80 -19.36
C VAL A 130 -22.92 14.76 -20.49
N ASN A 131 -23.24 16.04 -20.28
CA ASN A 131 -23.09 17.06 -21.31
C ASN A 131 -21.72 17.75 -21.31
N ASP A 132 -20.95 17.64 -20.22
CA ASP A 132 -19.66 18.30 -20.07
C ASP A 132 -18.69 17.51 -19.18
N ALA A 133 -17.43 17.96 -19.16
CA ALA A 133 -16.37 17.34 -18.38
C ALA A 133 -16.58 17.46 -16.85
N ALA A 134 -17.35 18.45 -16.38
CA ALA A 134 -17.67 18.60 -14.97
C ALA A 134 -18.72 17.56 -14.53
N GLY A 135 -19.74 17.34 -15.35
CA GLY A 135 -20.73 16.26 -15.21
C GLY A 135 -20.08 14.89 -15.26
N PHE A 136 -19.13 14.67 -16.17
CA PHE A 136 -18.37 13.42 -16.23
C PHE A 136 -17.57 13.15 -14.94
N ARG A 137 -16.91 14.18 -14.38
CA ARG A 137 -16.21 14.05 -13.09
C ARG A 137 -17.16 13.70 -11.95
N LYS A 138 -18.39 14.24 -11.98
CA LYS A 138 -19.44 13.97 -11.00
C LYS A 138 -20.10 12.60 -11.14
N LEU A 139 -19.88 11.86 -12.23
CA LEU A 139 -20.36 10.47 -12.35
C LEU A 139 -19.77 9.55 -11.28
N GLY A 140 -18.60 9.91 -10.73
CA GLY A 140 -18.01 9.22 -9.58
C GLY A 140 -18.63 9.64 -8.24
N ASP A 141 -19.34 10.78 -8.19
CA ASP A 141 -19.93 11.33 -6.96
C ASP A 141 -21.33 10.75 -6.67
N SER A 142 -22.05 10.35 -7.72
CA SER A 142 -23.31 9.60 -7.60
C SER A 142 -23.48 8.64 -8.78
N VAL A 143 -23.85 7.39 -8.48
CA VAL A 143 -24.12 6.36 -9.49
C VAL A 143 -25.45 6.70 -10.15
N PRO A 144 -25.50 7.06 -11.45
CA PRO A 144 -26.77 7.32 -12.11
C PRO A 144 -27.57 6.02 -12.20
N ALA A 145 -28.86 6.08 -11.84
CA ALA A 145 -29.75 4.93 -11.98
C ALA A 145 -29.79 4.50 -13.46
N PRO A 146 -29.57 3.21 -13.78
CA PRO A 146 -29.65 2.74 -15.15
C PRO A 146 -31.04 2.99 -15.71
N SER A 147 -31.10 3.47 -16.95
CA SER A 147 -32.37 3.73 -17.64
C SER A 147 -33.10 2.43 -18.04
N SER A 148 -32.38 1.31 -18.21
CA SER A 148 -32.97 0.04 -18.64
C SER A 148 -33.22 -0.94 -17.48
N PRO A 149 -34.37 -1.64 -17.45
CA PRO A 149 -34.65 -2.69 -16.46
C PRO A 149 -33.60 -3.83 -16.45
N ALA A 150 -33.06 -4.18 -17.61
CA ALA A 150 -32.02 -5.21 -17.73
C ALA A 150 -30.70 -4.80 -17.04
N ALA A 151 -30.29 -3.54 -17.17
CA ALA A 151 -29.11 -3.04 -16.49
C ALA A 151 -29.32 -2.97 -14.96
N ARG A 152 -30.54 -2.62 -14.50
CA ARG A 152 -30.89 -2.65 -13.07
C ARG A 152 -30.79 -4.06 -12.48
N ALA A 153 -31.32 -5.06 -13.18
CA ALA A 153 -31.23 -6.46 -12.74
C ALA A 153 -29.78 -6.98 -12.71
N LYS A 154 -28.96 -6.61 -13.71
CA LYS A 154 -27.53 -6.96 -13.74
C LYS A 154 -26.78 -6.38 -12.54
N ILE A 155 -27.02 -5.11 -12.19
CA ILE A 155 -26.40 -4.45 -11.03
C ILE A 155 -26.86 -5.10 -9.72
N GLU A 156 -28.13 -5.47 -9.62
CA GLU A 156 -28.65 -6.14 -8.42
C GLU A 156 -27.99 -7.49 -8.18
N ASN A 157 -27.84 -8.30 -9.23
CA ASN A 157 -27.11 -9.57 -9.15
C ASN A 157 -25.63 -9.38 -8.78
N LEU A 158 -24.98 -8.32 -9.29
CA LEU A 158 -23.60 -8.00 -8.93
C LEU A 158 -23.47 -7.60 -7.45
N LEU A 159 -24.37 -6.74 -6.95
CA LEU A 159 -24.38 -6.35 -5.53
C LEU A 159 -24.63 -7.56 -4.61
N LEU A 160 -25.58 -8.43 -4.96
CA LEU A 160 -25.83 -9.69 -4.25
C LEU A 160 -24.57 -10.57 -4.22
N SER A 161 -23.91 -10.74 -5.37
CA SER A 161 -22.66 -11.50 -5.46
C SER A 161 -21.54 -10.90 -4.62
N ASP A 162 -21.42 -9.57 -4.57
CA ASP A 162 -20.41 -8.88 -3.77
C ASP A 162 -20.67 -9.08 -2.26
N PHE A 163 -21.94 -9.01 -1.81
CA PHE A 163 -22.30 -9.34 -0.43
C PHE A 163 -22.01 -10.80 -0.07
N GLU A 164 -22.30 -11.75 -0.98
CA GLU A 164 -22.00 -13.17 -0.77
C GLU A 164 -20.49 -13.42 -0.62
N LYS A 165 -19.63 -12.67 -1.32
CA LYS A 165 -18.17 -12.76 -1.19
C LYS A 165 -17.63 -12.15 0.10
N LEU A 166 -18.26 -11.09 0.61
CA LEU A 166 -17.82 -10.45 1.86
C LEU A 166 -18.20 -11.25 3.11
N ARG A 167 -19.33 -11.98 3.06
CA ARG A 167 -19.83 -12.76 4.20
C ARG A 167 -18.78 -13.72 4.80
N PRO A 168 -18.13 -14.63 4.03
CA PRO A 168 -17.13 -15.55 4.60
C PRO A 168 -15.90 -14.83 5.15
N GLN A 169 -15.50 -13.70 4.56
CA GLN A 169 -14.37 -12.90 5.06
C GLN A 169 -14.69 -12.28 6.42
N LYS A 170 -15.91 -11.79 6.60
CA LYS A 170 -16.39 -11.25 7.87
C LYS A 170 -16.50 -12.34 8.94
N GLU A 171 -17.02 -13.51 8.57
CA GLU A 171 -17.08 -14.68 9.44
C GLU A 171 -15.67 -15.10 9.90
N ALA A 172 -14.69 -15.11 8.99
CA ALA A 172 -13.29 -15.43 9.30
C ALA A 172 -12.65 -14.42 10.27
N ILE A 173 -12.79 -13.11 10.03
CA ILE A 173 -12.25 -12.07 10.91
C ILE A 173 -12.91 -12.12 12.30
N ASN A 174 -14.23 -12.35 12.36
CA ASN A 174 -14.92 -12.52 13.65
C ASN A 174 -14.44 -13.75 14.42
N LEU A 175 -14.15 -14.85 13.72
CA LEU A 175 -13.58 -16.05 14.33
C LEU A 175 -12.15 -15.80 14.83
N GLN A 176 -11.33 -15.06 14.10
CA GLN A 176 -10.00 -14.66 14.58
C GLN A 176 -10.09 -13.77 15.82
N GLN A 177 -11.01 -12.79 15.83
CA GLN A 177 -11.23 -11.92 16.99
C GLN A 177 -11.64 -12.70 18.25
N SER A 178 -12.50 -13.72 18.12
CA SER A 178 -12.91 -14.55 19.26
C SER A 178 -11.75 -15.39 19.79
N ARG A 179 -10.93 -15.98 18.90
CA ARG A 179 -9.71 -16.73 19.24
C ARG A 179 -8.68 -15.86 19.96
N LEU A 180 -8.40 -14.67 19.43
CA LEU A 180 -7.49 -13.71 20.06
C LEU A 180 -7.97 -13.31 21.46
N THR A 181 -9.27 -13.10 21.63
CA THR A 181 -9.87 -12.79 22.93
C THR A 181 -9.67 -13.92 23.94
N ALA A 182 -9.82 -15.18 23.52
CA ALA A 182 -9.57 -16.35 24.35
C ALA A 182 -8.08 -16.48 24.71
N ARG A 183 -7.16 -16.34 23.73
CA ARG A 183 -5.70 -16.34 23.97
C ARG A 183 -5.30 -15.23 24.96
N SER A 184 -5.81 -14.02 24.81
CA SER A 184 -5.51 -12.89 25.71
C SER A 184 -5.90 -13.19 27.15
N LYS A 185 -7.12 -13.71 27.38
CA LYS A 185 -7.56 -14.16 28.71
C LYS A 185 -6.65 -15.25 29.27
N PHE A 186 -6.28 -16.24 28.45
CA PHE A 186 -5.41 -17.33 28.86
C PHE A 186 -4.01 -16.86 29.26
N ILE A 187 -3.40 -15.95 28.50
CA ILE A 187 -2.10 -15.35 28.84
C ILE A 187 -2.16 -14.67 30.21
N ASN A 188 -3.25 -13.95 30.52
CA ASN A 188 -3.42 -13.32 31.83
C ASN A 188 -3.58 -14.36 32.95
N MET A 189 -4.38 -15.41 32.74
CA MET A 189 -4.48 -16.52 33.70
C MET A 189 -3.12 -17.22 33.92
N ALA A 190 -2.32 -17.39 32.89
CA ALA A 190 -0.97 -17.98 32.97
C ALA A 190 0.00 -17.08 33.77
N LYS A 191 -0.06 -15.76 33.60
CA LYS A 191 0.69 -14.78 34.43
C LYS A 191 0.32 -14.90 35.90
N ASP A 192 -0.98 -14.95 36.19
CA ASP A 192 -1.49 -15.04 37.56
C ASP A 192 -1.11 -16.38 38.20
N ARG A 193 -1.16 -17.47 37.43
CA ARG A 193 -0.69 -18.79 37.84
C ARG A 193 0.81 -18.79 38.14
N GLN A 194 1.64 -18.19 37.27
CA GLN A 194 3.08 -18.07 37.50
C GLN A 194 3.37 -17.38 38.82
N LYS A 195 2.72 -16.25 39.10
CA LYS A 195 2.90 -15.49 40.34
C LYS A 195 2.50 -16.32 41.56
N ARG A 196 1.30 -16.92 41.54
CA ARG A 196 0.78 -17.73 42.64
C ARG A 196 1.69 -18.92 42.96
N VAL A 197 2.11 -19.68 41.95
CA VAL A 197 3.01 -20.83 42.15
C VAL A 197 4.40 -20.38 42.62
N ALA A 198 4.90 -19.22 42.16
CA ALA A 198 6.15 -18.68 42.66
C ALA A 198 6.08 -18.36 44.16
N ASP A 199 4.96 -17.82 44.63
CA ASP A 199 4.74 -17.49 46.04
C ASP A 199 4.55 -18.75 46.91
N GLU A 200 3.84 -19.77 46.41
CA GLU A 200 3.74 -21.08 47.06
C GLU A 200 5.11 -21.74 47.26
N LEU A 201 5.94 -21.77 46.21
CA LEU A 201 7.28 -22.36 46.27
C LEU A 201 8.21 -21.59 47.23
N ARG A 202 8.06 -20.27 47.32
CA ARG A 202 8.80 -19.45 48.30
C ARG A 202 8.38 -19.76 49.74
N ALA A 203 7.08 -19.99 49.96
CA ALA A 203 6.57 -20.38 51.28
C ALA A 203 7.06 -21.78 51.69
N GLU A 204 7.09 -22.74 50.75
CA GLU A 204 7.62 -24.09 50.96
C GLU A 204 9.12 -24.11 51.27
N GLU A 205 9.92 -23.26 50.62
CA GLU A 205 11.37 -23.20 50.81
C GLU A 205 11.79 -22.58 52.18
N ASN A 206 10.87 -22.11 53.03
CA ASN A 206 11.15 -21.48 54.34
C ASN A 206 12.24 -20.38 54.29
N GLN A 207 12.41 -19.73 53.13
CA GLN A 207 13.47 -18.74 52.90
C GLN A 207 12.91 -17.32 52.88
N SER A 208 13.28 -16.54 53.89
CA SER A 208 13.15 -15.09 53.93
C SER A 208 14.27 -14.41 53.12
N SER A 209 14.45 -14.75 51.85
CA SER A 209 15.54 -14.19 51.04
C SER A 209 15.04 -13.36 49.86
N LYS A 210 15.12 -12.05 50.07
CA LYS A 210 15.23 -10.99 49.07
C LYS A 210 16.27 -11.40 48.01
N GLY A 211 15.84 -12.00 46.90
CA GLY A 211 16.72 -12.38 45.78
C GLY A 211 16.47 -13.72 45.09
N SER A 212 15.46 -14.53 45.46
CA SER A 212 15.15 -15.77 44.73
C SER A 212 14.63 -15.46 43.31
N LYS A 213 15.35 -15.95 42.30
CA LYS A 213 14.98 -15.78 40.88
C LYS A 213 13.62 -16.42 40.64
N GLU A 214 12.72 -15.67 40.01
CA GLU A 214 11.37 -16.11 39.67
C GLU A 214 11.40 -17.38 38.81
N ILE A 215 10.39 -18.23 39.01
CA ILE A 215 10.17 -19.41 38.17
C ILE A 215 9.83 -18.97 36.74
N CYS A 216 10.14 -19.83 35.77
CA CYS A 216 9.87 -19.58 34.37
C CYS A 216 8.39 -19.27 34.08
N GLY A 217 7.46 -20.08 34.58
CA GLY A 217 6.02 -19.82 34.47
C GLY A 217 5.40 -20.10 33.10
N PHE A 218 6.17 -20.58 32.13
CA PHE A 218 5.63 -20.97 30.82
C PHE A 218 4.64 -22.13 30.97
N ASP A 219 3.43 -21.94 30.45
CA ASP A 219 2.39 -22.95 30.35
C ASP A 219 2.43 -23.59 28.95
N MET A 220 2.53 -24.91 28.87
CA MET A 220 2.69 -25.61 27.58
C MET A 220 1.54 -25.35 26.60
N ARG A 221 0.35 -24.98 27.08
CA ARG A 221 -0.79 -24.64 26.21
C ARG A 221 -0.58 -23.38 25.39
N LEU A 222 0.38 -22.52 25.77
CA LEU A 222 0.78 -21.38 24.95
C LEU A 222 1.51 -21.78 23.66
N ALA A 223 1.99 -23.03 23.57
CA ALA A 223 2.63 -23.57 22.37
C ALA A 223 1.64 -24.23 21.39
N LEU A 224 0.36 -24.38 21.77
CA LEU A 224 -0.66 -24.93 20.90
C LEU A 224 -0.91 -23.99 19.72
N ASP A 225 -1.15 -24.57 18.55
CA ASP A 225 -1.65 -23.80 17.42
C ASP A 225 -3.10 -23.34 17.64
N ASP A 226 -3.64 -22.54 16.72
CA ASP A 226 -4.97 -21.95 16.88
C ASP A 226 -6.11 -22.98 16.84
N GLU A 227 -5.93 -24.09 16.14
CA GLU A 227 -6.94 -25.14 16.03
C GLU A 227 -6.91 -26.01 17.29
N GLU A 228 -5.72 -26.46 17.69
CA GLU A 228 -5.51 -27.22 18.94
C GLU A 228 -5.96 -26.42 20.17
N PHE A 229 -5.63 -25.13 20.24
CA PHE A 229 -6.05 -24.28 21.34
C PHE A 229 -7.57 -24.07 21.37
N ALA A 230 -8.20 -23.93 20.19
CA ALA A 230 -9.66 -23.81 20.10
C ALA A 230 -10.36 -25.11 20.52
N GLU A 231 -9.86 -26.27 20.08
CA GLU A 231 -10.36 -27.57 20.52
C GLU A 231 -10.23 -27.74 22.05
N TRP A 232 -9.08 -27.36 22.62
CA TRP A 232 -8.89 -27.38 24.06
C TRP A 232 -9.85 -26.43 24.80
N CYS A 233 -10.10 -25.22 24.28
CA CYS A 233 -11.08 -24.30 24.87
C CYS A 233 -12.48 -24.90 24.94
N GLU A 234 -12.84 -25.78 24.00
CA GLU A 234 -14.13 -26.47 23.96
C GLU A 234 -14.20 -27.73 24.83
N SER A 235 -13.07 -28.20 25.35
CA SER A 235 -13.03 -29.32 26.30
C SER A 235 -13.64 -28.94 27.66
N GLU A 236 -14.02 -29.96 28.44
CA GLU A 236 -14.53 -29.76 29.81
C GLU A 236 -13.54 -28.99 30.70
N GLU A 237 -12.24 -29.28 30.56
CA GLU A 237 -11.19 -28.60 31.32
C GLU A 237 -11.06 -27.13 30.92
N GLY A 238 -10.99 -26.87 29.61
CA GLY A 238 -10.89 -25.52 29.06
C GLY A 238 -12.07 -24.66 29.51
N LYS A 239 -13.30 -25.15 29.34
CA LYS A 239 -14.52 -24.48 29.78
C LYS A 239 -14.50 -24.14 31.26
N ALA A 240 -14.16 -25.10 32.12
CA ALA A 240 -14.07 -24.87 33.57
C ALA A 240 -13.00 -23.83 33.95
N ILE A 241 -11.85 -23.81 33.26
CA ILE A 241 -10.80 -22.81 33.47
C ILE A 241 -11.26 -21.41 33.03
N PHE A 242 -11.87 -21.28 31.85
CA PHE A 242 -12.37 -19.98 31.37
C PHE A 242 -13.55 -19.46 32.18
N GLU A 243 -14.39 -20.34 32.73
CA GLU A 243 -15.49 -19.97 33.63
C GLU A 243 -14.97 -19.50 35.00
N SER A 244 -14.02 -20.24 35.59
CA SER A 244 -13.44 -19.87 36.89
C SER A 244 -12.44 -18.71 36.82
N GLY A 245 -11.83 -18.49 35.66
CA GLY A 245 -10.75 -17.52 35.47
C GLY A 245 -9.44 -17.93 36.14
N VAL A 246 -9.31 -19.19 36.58
CA VAL A 246 -8.16 -19.65 37.38
C VAL A 246 -7.65 -20.99 36.86
N ILE A 247 -6.36 -21.04 36.52
CA ILE A 247 -5.67 -22.30 36.23
C ILE A 247 -5.17 -22.89 37.56
N SER A 248 -5.71 -24.03 37.98
CA SER A 248 -5.29 -24.74 39.19
C SER A 248 -3.99 -25.54 38.97
N GLY A 249 -3.42 -26.00 40.08
CA GLY A 249 -2.27 -26.92 40.08
C GLY A 249 -1.00 -26.42 39.41
N ARG A 250 -0.06 -27.35 39.16
CA ARG A 250 1.29 -27.09 38.60
C ARG A 250 1.54 -27.89 37.31
N GLU A 251 0.55 -28.60 36.80
CA GLU A 251 0.57 -29.39 35.58
C GLU A 251 0.88 -28.49 34.37
N ASP A 252 1.74 -28.93 33.47
CA ASP A 252 2.14 -28.18 32.27
C ASP A 252 2.81 -26.81 32.52
N LEU A 253 3.17 -26.51 33.77
CA LEU A 253 3.87 -25.30 34.16
C LEU A 253 5.38 -25.53 34.25
N CYS A 254 6.17 -24.68 33.60
CA CYS A 254 7.61 -24.68 33.75
C CYS A 254 8.04 -24.01 35.08
N ILE A 255 8.38 -24.81 36.09
CA ILE A 255 8.85 -24.30 37.40
C ILE A 255 10.36 -24.02 37.49
N LYS A 256 11.11 -24.20 36.39
CA LYS A 256 12.58 -24.02 36.39
C LYS A 256 12.96 -22.56 36.65
N LYS A 257 13.86 -22.34 37.60
CA LYS A 257 14.56 -21.05 37.79
C LYS A 257 15.55 -20.86 36.62
N LYS A 258 15.58 -19.67 36.00
CA LYS A 258 16.43 -19.37 34.81
C LYS A 258 16.26 -20.35 33.63
N CYS A 259 15.03 -20.60 33.20
CA CYS A 259 14.80 -21.45 32.03
C CYS A 259 15.21 -20.72 30.73
N GLU A 260 16.23 -21.22 30.03
CA GLU A 260 16.63 -20.67 28.73
C GLU A 260 15.69 -21.11 27.59
N LYS A 261 14.98 -22.24 27.73
CA LYS A 261 14.08 -22.75 26.68
C LYS A 261 12.87 -21.86 26.43
N HIS A 262 12.30 -21.27 27.48
CA HIS A 262 11.13 -20.40 27.39
C HIS A 262 11.49 -18.97 27.81
N LYS A 263 12.71 -18.55 27.45
CA LYS A 263 13.17 -17.22 27.77
C LYS A 263 12.31 -16.20 27.03
N TYR A 264 11.86 -15.16 27.74
CA TYR A 264 11.00 -14.11 27.19
C TYR A 264 9.63 -14.58 26.68
N TRP A 265 9.17 -15.79 27.03
CA TRP A 265 7.89 -16.33 26.55
C TRP A 265 6.73 -15.33 26.72
N LEU A 266 6.72 -14.60 27.84
CA LEU A 266 5.66 -13.66 28.13
C LEU A 266 5.70 -12.42 27.25
N ARG A 267 6.90 -11.92 26.97
CA ARG A 267 7.08 -10.78 26.07
C ARG A 267 6.67 -11.17 24.65
N ILE A 268 7.13 -12.33 24.19
CA ILE A 268 6.80 -12.88 22.87
C ILE A 268 5.29 -13.04 22.73
N ALA A 269 4.63 -13.70 23.69
CA ALA A 269 3.18 -13.92 23.65
C ALA A 269 2.36 -12.61 23.64
N VAL A 270 2.81 -11.57 24.35
CA VAL A 270 2.16 -10.25 24.34
C VAL A 270 2.41 -9.52 23.01
N GLU A 271 3.64 -9.51 22.51
CA GLU A 271 3.99 -8.88 21.23
C GLU A 271 3.24 -9.54 20.05
N ASP A 272 3.14 -10.87 20.03
CA ASP A 272 2.39 -11.62 19.02
C ASP A 272 0.89 -11.29 19.08
N MET A 273 0.31 -11.22 20.29
CA MET A 273 -1.08 -10.84 20.51
C MET A 273 -1.37 -9.40 20.03
N GLU A 274 -0.48 -8.44 20.34
CA GLU A 274 -0.63 -7.03 19.91
C GLU A 274 -0.51 -6.88 18.38
N LEU A 275 0.33 -7.71 17.74
CA LEU A 275 0.43 -7.75 16.28
C LEU A 275 -0.87 -8.29 15.67
N GLU A 276 -1.37 -9.41 16.19
CA GLU A 276 -2.61 -10.03 15.71
C GLU A 276 -3.82 -9.10 15.89
N GLU A 277 -3.93 -8.41 17.04
CA GLU A 277 -4.96 -7.41 17.30
C GLU A 277 -4.97 -6.31 16.23
N ARG A 278 -3.79 -5.82 15.85
CA ARG A 278 -3.65 -4.80 14.80
C ARG A 278 -4.10 -5.31 13.44
N LEU A 279 -3.68 -6.53 13.06
CA LEU A 279 -4.05 -7.13 11.78
C LEU A 279 -5.57 -7.35 11.68
N ILE A 280 -6.20 -7.83 12.75
CA ILE A 280 -7.65 -8.01 12.83
C ILE A 280 -8.37 -6.66 12.75
N ALA A 281 -7.89 -5.64 13.46
CA ALA A 281 -8.48 -4.30 13.42
C ALA A 281 -8.39 -3.65 12.03
N GLU A 282 -7.25 -3.78 11.35
CA GLU A 282 -7.06 -3.32 9.97
C GLU A 282 -8.01 -4.05 9.01
N GLY A 283 -8.05 -5.39 9.07
CA GLY A 283 -8.95 -6.20 8.23
C GLY A 283 -10.43 -5.91 8.47
N SER A 284 -10.83 -5.76 9.73
CA SER A 284 -12.21 -5.39 10.11
C SER A 284 -12.60 -4.02 9.56
N THR A 285 -11.69 -3.05 9.61
CA THR A 285 -11.91 -1.70 9.06
C THR A 285 -12.09 -1.73 7.54
N VAL A 286 -11.26 -2.50 6.83
CA VAL A 286 -11.37 -2.67 5.37
C VAL A 286 -12.73 -3.27 5.00
N LEU A 287 -13.12 -4.39 5.61
CA LEU A 287 -14.39 -5.04 5.34
C LEU A 287 -15.60 -4.14 5.68
N ALA A 288 -15.53 -3.40 6.79
CA ALA A 288 -16.58 -2.46 7.17
C ALA A 288 -16.74 -1.33 6.14
N ASN A 289 -15.63 -0.80 5.61
CA ASN A 289 -15.66 0.21 4.57
C ASN A 289 -16.25 -0.32 3.25
N GLU A 290 -15.88 -1.55 2.86
CA GLU A 290 -16.43 -2.21 1.66
C GLU A 290 -17.93 -2.48 1.81
N GLU A 291 -18.36 -3.02 2.97
CA GLU A 291 -19.76 -3.26 3.29
C GLU A 291 -20.57 -1.95 3.28
N ASN A 292 -20.05 -0.89 3.90
CA ASN A 292 -20.68 0.43 3.88
C ASN A 292 -20.78 0.99 2.47
N GLY A 293 -19.76 0.82 1.64
CA GLY A 293 -19.78 1.20 0.23
C GLY A 293 -20.84 0.45 -0.59
N LEU A 294 -21.05 -0.85 -0.32
CA LEU A 294 -22.13 -1.62 -0.94
C LEU A 294 -23.52 -1.17 -0.44
N ARG A 295 -23.69 -0.96 0.87
CA ARG A 295 -24.95 -0.47 1.46
C ARG A 295 -25.31 0.93 0.95
N GLN A 296 -24.34 1.82 0.79
CA GLN A 296 -24.57 3.14 0.20
C GLN A 296 -25.04 3.04 -1.26
N ARG A 297 -24.42 2.16 -2.07
CA ARG A 297 -24.86 1.88 -3.44
C ARG A 297 -26.30 1.34 -3.48
N GLN A 298 -26.67 0.49 -2.53
CA GLN A 298 -28.02 -0.06 -2.40
C GLN A 298 -29.06 0.99 -1.93
N ASN A 299 -28.72 1.80 -0.94
CA ASN A 299 -29.61 2.85 -0.39
C ASN A 299 -29.84 3.99 -1.40
N MET A 300 -28.79 4.42 -2.11
CA MET A 300 -28.89 5.42 -3.17
C MET A 300 -29.83 4.95 -4.29
N LYS A 301 -29.80 3.65 -4.63
CA LYS A 301 -30.75 3.03 -5.57
C LYS A 301 -32.18 3.08 -5.06
N SER A 302 -32.42 2.69 -3.80
CA SER A 302 -33.77 2.72 -3.18
C SER A 302 -34.39 4.12 -3.20
N LEU A 303 -33.60 5.14 -2.84
CA LEU A 303 -34.00 6.55 -2.88
C LEU A 303 -34.28 7.05 -4.32
N MET A 304 -33.51 6.61 -5.32
CA MET A 304 -33.74 6.97 -6.72
C MET A 304 -35.00 6.30 -7.29
N GLU A 305 -35.28 5.05 -6.93
CA GLU A 305 -36.49 4.33 -7.34
C GLU A 305 -37.76 4.92 -6.71
N GLU A 306 -37.69 5.35 -5.45
CA GLU A 306 -38.78 6.04 -4.75
C GLU A 306 -39.10 7.39 -5.40
N ASN A 307 -38.08 8.20 -5.69
CA ASN A 307 -38.25 9.49 -6.37
C ASN A 307 -38.78 9.34 -7.81
N GLN A 308 -38.51 8.22 -8.49
CA GLN A 308 -39.04 7.94 -9.82
C GLN A 308 -40.51 7.51 -9.79
N ARG A 309 -40.99 6.88 -8.70
CA ARG A 309 -42.40 6.52 -8.50
C ARG A 309 -43.28 7.70 -8.10
N LEU A 310 -42.68 8.74 -7.53
CA LEU A 310 -43.36 9.97 -7.09
C LEU A 310 -43.51 11.03 -8.21
N ARG A 311 -43.01 10.76 -9.43
CA ARG A 311 -43.14 11.60 -10.62
C ARG A 311 -44.06 10.95 -11.65
#